data_AF-A0AAV3S153-F1
#
_entry.id   AF-A0AAV3S153-F1
#
_cell.length_a   1.000
_cell.length_b   1.000
_cell.length_c   1.000
_cell.angle_alpha   90.00
_cell.angle_beta   90.00
_cell.angle_gamma   90.00
#
_symmetry.space_group_name_H-M   'P 1'
#
loop_
_entity.id
_entity.type
_entity.pdbx_description
1 polymer ?
#
loop_
_entity_poly.entity_id
_entity_poly.type
_entity_poly.pdbx_seq_one_letter_code
_entity_poly.pdbx_strand_id
1 'polypeptide(L)'
;MSYDDIARRITKQEEWTAFANDELRPVAETARTLMELRDRLAPPEPGETTVREVVDQEPRLRRFLLGGLTDDGSVPDESLANLTEQFLGVALDDPYKWVNAEREGLTGDDYVAVTTTDTRLVSLLQTVDEQLTAVLQHLDTSPPVVDDQVEAVLDDPATLSDLVQQFLTGVLQVTANISPFTFFAYTTQAVTARYLTEAYPSLHGSLHDVAGLVGLQKRFVPDLEDEDRAAEYTVWGHTEDGVLARLHRLNQAVWATFDDEAARSTLSRFFSNVPNPEEDFTRQAEQELTADDWSYPDYIPDCAHPDRVPTSTANSTNSSRYRRNMDLTKALVVENGVIPAREVITAVNTSSIVHRRQDFDESVSLLRYLDEVMPGVFLGVYNFETVEHQANETPQTGVRVYHA
;
A
#
# COMPACT_ATOMS: atom_id res chain seq x y z
N MET A 1 -21.69 6.58 3.51
CA MET A 1 -21.43 8.05 3.55
C MET A 1 -21.52 8.54 2.12
N SER A 2 -22.14 9.69 1.82
CA SER A 2 -22.24 10.14 0.41
C SER A 2 -20.91 10.77 -0.05
N TYR A 3 -20.60 10.71 -1.35
CA TYR A 3 -19.41 11.37 -1.92
C TYR A 3 -19.40 12.88 -1.63
N ASP A 4 -20.58 13.51 -1.57
CA ASP A 4 -20.73 14.93 -1.20
C ASP A 4 -20.37 15.23 0.26
N ASP A 5 -20.50 14.26 1.17
CA ASP A 5 -20.05 14.41 2.55
C ASP A 5 -18.52 14.28 2.65
N ILE A 6 -17.93 13.40 1.84
CA ILE A 6 -16.47 13.28 1.69
C ILE A 6 -15.91 14.58 1.11
N ALA A 7 -16.48 15.09 0.01
CA ALA A 7 -16.08 16.32 -0.68
C ALA A 7 -16.01 17.53 0.28
N ARG A 8 -17.01 17.65 1.15
CA ARG A 8 -17.11 18.76 2.12
C ARG A 8 -16.04 18.71 3.20
N ARG A 9 -15.49 17.54 3.50
CA ARG A 9 -14.37 17.36 4.45
C ARG A 9 -13.04 17.61 3.76
N ILE A 10 -12.77 16.92 2.65
CA ILE A 10 -11.46 16.96 1.97
C ILE A 10 -11.09 18.33 1.37
N THR A 11 -12.05 19.23 1.18
CA THR A 11 -11.81 20.57 0.62
C THR A 11 -11.25 21.58 1.61
N LYS A 12 -11.23 21.26 2.91
CA LYS A 12 -10.87 22.19 3.97
C LYS A 12 -9.59 21.76 4.67
N GLN A 13 -8.62 22.66 4.76
CA GLN A 13 -7.37 22.42 5.49
C GLN A 13 -7.64 22.01 6.95
N GLU A 14 -8.60 22.64 7.62
CA GLU A 14 -8.98 22.35 9.01
C GLU A 14 -9.41 20.88 9.21
N GLU A 15 -10.09 20.30 8.22
CA GLU A 15 -10.56 18.90 8.28
C GLU A 15 -9.41 17.91 8.07
N TRP A 16 -8.43 18.25 7.22
CA TRP A 16 -7.19 17.48 7.11
C TRP A 16 -6.36 17.53 8.39
N THR A 17 -6.28 18.70 9.03
CA THR A 17 -5.60 18.84 10.32
C THR A 17 -6.34 18.08 11.43
N ALA A 18 -7.68 18.08 11.43
CA ALA A 18 -8.47 17.28 12.37
C ALA A 18 -8.24 15.78 12.13
N PHE A 19 -8.32 15.32 10.88
CA PHE A 19 -8.01 13.93 10.50
C PHE A 19 -6.60 13.50 10.95
N ALA A 20 -5.60 14.35 10.72
CA ALA A 20 -4.23 14.11 11.13
C ALA A 20 -4.11 13.91 12.66
N ASN A 21 -4.77 14.74 13.46
CA ASN A 21 -4.65 14.70 14.92
C ASN A 21 -5.56 13.67 15.59
N ASP A 22 -6.76 13.48 15.07
CA ASP A 22 -7.78 12.66 15.74
C ASP A 22 -7.75 11.21 15.26
N GLU A 23 -7.40 10.97 13.99
CA GLU A 23 -7.41 9.63 13.39
C GLU A 23 -5.99 9.09 13.14
N LEU A 24 -5.09 9.87 12.53
CA LEU A 24 -3.75 9.38 12.17
C LEU A 24 -2.77 9.36 13.34
N ARG A 25 -2.72 10.42 14.14
CA ARG A 25 -1.76 10.57 15.24
C ARG A 25 -1.80 9.42 16.25
N PRO A 26 -2.97 8.96 16.74
CA PRO A 26 -3.00 7.83 17.67
C PRO A 26 -2.36 6.57 17.07
N VAL A 27 -2.58 6.30 15.78
CA VAL A 27 -1.98 5.16 15.07
C VAL A 27 -0.48 5.34 14.91
N ALA A 28 -0.04 6.55 14.57
CA ALA A 28 1.37 6.89 14.44
C ALA A 28 2.11 6.76 15.78
N GLU A 29 1.52 7.22 16.89
CA GLU A 29 2.07 7.07 18.24
C GLU A 29 2.19 5.60 18.63
N THR A 30 1.19 4.77 18.35
CA THR A 30 1.27 3.33 18.64
C THR A 30 2.35 2.66 17.79
N ALA A 31 2.41 2.94 16.48
CA ALA A 31 3.43 2.40 15.58
C ALA A 31 4.84 2.79 16.03
N ARG A 32 5.03 4.08 16.35
CA ARG A 32 6.30 4.63 16.84
C ARG A 32 6.73 3.99 18.16
N THR A 33 5.80 3.80 19.09
CA THR A 33 6.08 3.14 20.38
C THR A 33 6.60 1.72 20.16
N LEU A 34 5.95 0.94 19.27
CA LEU A 34 6.36 -0.41 18.93
C LEU A 34 7.72 -0.44 18.20
N MET A 35 7.97 0.51 17.30
CA MET A 35 9.25 0.65 16.59
C MET A 35 10.39 1.01 17.54
N GLU A 36 10.19 1.97 18.45
CA GLU A 36 11.22 2.32 19.43
C GLU A 36 11.47 1.20 20.44
N LEU A 37 10.44 0.45 20.83
CA LEU A 37 10.61 -0.76 21.63
C LEU A 37 11.43 -1.82 20.87
N ARG A 38 11.14 -2.03 19.58
CA ARG A 38 11.93 -2.93 18.72
C ARG A 38 13.38 -2.46 18.63
N ASP A 39 13.63 -1.19 18.41
CA ASP A 39 14.99 -0.64 18.28
C ASP A 39 15.81 -0.78 19.57
N ARG A 40 15.15 -0.75 20.74
CA ARG A 40 15.81 -1.07 22.02
C ARG A 40 16.10 -2.56 22.20
N LEU A 41 15.25 -3.43 21.67
CA LEU A 41 15.40 -4.89 21.73
C LEU A 41 16.41 -5.43 20.71
N ALA A 42 16.45 -4.84 19.52
CA ALA A 42 17.25 -5.27 18.39
C ALA A 42 18.70 -4.80 18.57
N PRO A 43 19.67 -5.72 18.76
CA PRO A 43 21.06 -5.33 18.90
C PRO A 43 21.66 -4.86 17.56
N PRO A 44 22.77 -4.11 17.58
CA PRO A 44 23.46 -3.68 16.37
C PRO A 44 24.06 -4.84 15.56
N GLU A 45 24.43 -5.95 16.22
CA GLU A 45 24.96 -7.16 15.59
C GLU A 45 24.07 -8.39 15.96
N PRO A 46 22.89 -8.56 15.32
CA PRO A 46 21.99 -9.66 15.58
C PRO A 46 22.63 -11.02 15.28
N GLY A 47 22.42 -11.99 16.17
CA GLY A 47 23.02 -13.33 16.10
C GLY A 47 24.44 -13.41 16.68
N GLU A 48 25.06 -12.27 16.97
CA GLU A 48 26.37 -12.20 17.64
C GLU A 48 26.26 -11.61 19.05
N THR A 49 25.37 -10.62 19.23
CA THR A 49 25.12 -9.99 20.53
C THR A 49 24.32 -10.92 21.44
N THR A 50 24.89 -11.23 22.61
CA THR A 50 24.30 -12.10 23.62
C THR A 50 23.13 -11.42 24.35
N VAL A 51 22.24 -12.24 24.93
CA VAL A 51 21.16 -11.74 25.80
C VAL A 51 21.74 -10.90 26.93
N ARG A 52 22.86 -11.31 27.53
CA ARG A 52 23.52 -10.55 28.59
C ARG A 52 23.90 -9.14 28.14
N GLU A 53 24.49 -8.99 26.97
CA GLU A 53 24.92 -7.67 26.46
C GLU A 53 23.73 -6.72 26.24
N VAL A 54 22.57 -7.25 25.84
CA VAL A 54 21.32 -6.48 25.72
C VAL A 54 20.77 -6.11 27.10
N VAL A 55 20.72 -7.08 28.03
CA VAL A 55 20.17 -6.91 29.39
C VAL A 55 21.06 -6.02 30.27
N ASP A 56 22.37 -6.02 30.08
CA ASP A 56 23.31 -5.16 30.79
C ASP A 56 23.09 -3.67 30.44
N GLN A 57 22.55 -3.37 29.25
CA GLN A 57 22.19 -2.01 28.83
C GLN A 57 20.82 -1.59 29.37
N GLU A 58 19.82 -2.46 29.27
CA GLU A 58 18.47 -2.23 29.79
C GLU A 58 17.88 -3.54 30.36
N PRO A 59 17.95 -3.74 31.69
CA PRO A 59 17.51 -4.98 32.33
C PRO A 59 16.04 -5.34 32.10
N ARG A 60 15.18 -4.35 31.84
CA ARG A 60 13.75 -4.56 31.59
C ARG A 60 13.49 -5.36 30.31
N LEU A 61 14.41 -5.33 29.33
CA LEU A 61 14.27 -6.04 28.04
C LEU A 61 14.26 -7.57 28.20
N ARG A 62 14.87 -8.09 29.27
CA ARG A 62 14.93 -9.54 29.55
C ARG A 62 13.56 -10.21 29.52
N ARG A 63 12.52 -9.51 29.99
CA ARG A 63 11.14 -10.05 30.03
C ARG A 63 10.56 -10.26 28.63
N PHE A 64 10.90 -9.42 27.67
CA PHE A 64 10.42 -9.55 26.29
C PHE A 64 11.05 -10.74 25.58
N LEU A 65 12.33 -11.04 25.86
CA LEU A 65 13.06 -12.14 25.23
C LEU A 65 12.73 -13.51 25.83
N LEU A 66 12.48 -13.56 27.14
CA LEU A 66 12.35 -14.83 27.90
C LEU A 66 10.94 -15.05 28.46
N GLY A 67 10.05 -14.06 28.37
CA GLY A 67 8.75 -14.09 29.03
C GLY A 67 7.86 -15.20 28.51
N GLY A 68 7.56 -16.18 29.38
CA GLY A 68 6.73 -17.34 29.07
C GLY A 68 7.48 -18.54 28.48
N LEU A 69 8.81 -18.49 28.41
CA LEU A 69 9.65 -19.64 28.08
C LEU A 69 9.42 -20.77 29.10
N THR A 70 9.20 -22.00 28.62
CA THR A 70 8.96 -23.16 29.48
C THR A 70 10.27 -23.79 29.96
N ASP A 71 10.17 -24.64 30.99
CA ASP A 71 11.32 -25.33 31.58
C ASP A 71 12.10 -26.21 30.60
N ASP A 72 11.52 -26.61 29.47
CA ASP A 72 12.16 -27.39 28.42
C ASP A 72 12.66 -26.56 27.24
N GLY A 73 12.51 -25.24 27.27
CA GLY A 73 12.95 -24.32 26.21
C GLY A 73 11.93 -24.09 25.10
N SER A 74 10.71 -24.61 25.23
CA SER A 74 9.63 -24.31 24.30
C SER A 74 9.10 -22.89 24.52
N VAL A 75 8.67 -22.23 23.45
CA VAL A 75 8.10 -20.88 23.48
C VAL A 75 6.60 -20.99 23.13
N PRO A 76 5.70 -21.00 24.13
CA PRO A 76 4.25 -21.10 23.89
C PRO A 76 3.71 -19.96 23.04
N ASP A 77 2.62 -20.20 22.31
CA ASP A 77 2.01 -19.20 21.43
C ASP A 77 1.52 -17.94 22.18
N GLU A 78 1.04 -18.12 23.41
CA GLU A 78 0.57 -17.06 24.30
C GLU A 78 1.68 -16.35 25.09
N SER A 79 2.94 -16.74 24.87
CA SER A 79 4.08 -16.16 25.59
C SER A 79 4.44 -14.77 25.08
N LEU A 80 4.99 -13.94 25.97
CA LEU A 80 5.50 -12.61 25.62
C LEU A 80 6.68 -12.71 24.64
N ALA A 81 7.52 -13.73 24.77
CA ALA A 81 8.62 -13.99 23.84
C ALA A 81 8.11 -14.27 22.42
N ASN A 82 7.07 -15.08 22.28
CA ASN A 82 6.45 -15.33 20.98
C ASN A 82 5.82 -14.07 20.39
N LEU A 83 5.12 -13.26 21.21
CA LEU A 83 4.53 -12.01 20.75
C LEU A 83 5.61 -11.03 20.25
N THR A 84 6.73 -10.94 20.97
CA THR A 84 7.89 -10.12 20.62
C THR A 84 8.51 -10.58 19.29
N GLU A 85 8.72 -11.89 19.13
CA GLU A 85 9.24 -12.47 17.88
C GLU A 85 8.33 -12.16 16.69
N GLN A 86 7.03 -12.40 16.82
CA GLN A 86 6.11 -12.31 15.70
C GLN A 86 5.87 -10.86 15.24
N PHE A 87 5.71 -9.92 16.17
CA PHE A 87 5.36 -8.53 15.86
C PHE A 87 6.55 -7.60 15.76
N LEU A 88 7.56 -7.79 16.62
CA LEU A 88 8.77 -6.94 16.62
C LEU A 88 9.92 -7.60 15.87
N GLY A 89 9.82 -8.89 15.55
CA GLY A 89 10.86 -9.61 14.83
C GLY A 89 12.07 -9.92 15.68
N VAL A 90 11.99 -9.82 17.02
CA VAL A 90 13.16 -9.99 17.91
C VAL A 90 12.98 -11.24 18.76
N ALA A 91 13.97 -12.14 18.73
CA ALA A 91 13.90 -13.42 19.43
C ALA A 91 15.28 -13.90 19.91
N LEU A 92 15.31 -15.01 20.64
CA LEU A 92 16.53 -15.76 20.91
C LEU A 92 16.91 -16.63 19.70
N ASP A 93 18.21 -16.81 19.45
CA ASP A 93 18.69 -17.77 18.45
C ASP A 93 18.36 -19.22 18.82
N ASP A 94 18.56 -19.59 20.09
CA ASP A 94 18.31 -20.94 20.60
C ASP A 94 17.77 -20.91 22.05
N PRO A 95 16.44 -20.86 22.24
CA PRO A 95 15.82 -20.90 23.56
C PRO A 95 16.12 -22.21 24.35
N TYR A 96 16.34 -23.33 23.66
CA TYR A 96 16.66 -24.61 24.30
C TYR A 96 18.06 -24.58 24.91
N LYS A 97 19.02 -23.98 24.20
CA LYS A 97 20.38 -23.75 24.70
C LYS A 97 20.39 -22.86 25.94
N TRP A 98 19.54 -21.83 25.97
CA TRP A 98 19.38 -20.96 27.14
C TRP A 98 18.98 -21.77 28.38
N VAL A 99 17.92 -22.57 28.26
CA VAL A 99 17.40 -23.41 29.35
C VAL A 99 18.40 -24.48 29.79
N ASN A 100 19.10 -25.12 28.85
CA ASN A 100 20.10 -26.14 29.19
C ASN A 100 21.28 -25.55 29.95
N ALA A 101 21.75 -24.35 29.57
CA ALA A 101 22.81 -23.65 30.30
C ALA A 101 22.40 -23.36 31.75
N GLU A 102 21.19 -22.82 31.96
CA GLU A 102 20.65 -22.57 33.31
C GLU A 102 20.54 -23.86 34.15
N ARG A 103 20.11 -24.97 33.54
CA ARG A 103 20.03 -26.29 34.20
C ARG A 103 21.40 -26.84 34.61
N GLU A 104 22.45 -26.51 33.88
CA GLU A 104 23.83 -26.87 34.20
C GLU A 104 24.47 -25.94 35.24
N GLY A 105 23.72 -24.94 35.74
CA GLY A 105 24.20 -23.94 36.69
C GLY A 105 25.10 -22.88 36.05
N LEU A 106 25.03 -22.73 34.73
CA LEU A 106 25.63 -21.64 33.98
C LEU A 106 24.62 -20.49 33.84
N THR A 107 25.09 -19.31 33.44
CA THR A 107 24.22 -18.16 33.14
C THR A 107 23.81 -18.22 31.67
N GLY A 108 22.58 -18.62 31.37
CA GLY A 108 22.06 -18.79 30.01
C GLY A 108 22.17 -17.54 29.15
N ASP A 109 22.06 -16.37 29.78
CA ASP A 109 22.21 -15.07 29.12
C ASP A 109 23.59 -14.88 28.44
N ASP A 110 24.63 -15.60 28.88
CA ASP A 110 26.00 -15.58 28.30
C ASP A 110 26.13 -16.40 27.01
N TYR A 111 25.20 -17.32 26.73
CA TYR A 111 25.40 -18.37 25.73
C TYR A 111 24.46 -18.28 24.52
N VAL A 112 23.47 -17.40 24.57
CA VAL A 112 22.40 -17.30 23.58
C VAL A 112 22.38 -15.88 23.04
N ALA A 113 22.25 -15.77 21.72
CA ALA A 113 22.26 -14.50 21.02
C ALA A 113 20.83 -14.02 20.75
N VAL A 114 20.68 -12.71 20.59
CA VAL A 114 19.43 -12.10 20.13
C VAL A 114 19.46 -11.99 18.62
N THR A 115 18.42 -12.46 17.94
CA THR A 115 18.27 -12.40 16.49
C THR A 115 17.13 -11.47 16.10
N THR A 116 17.20 -10.97 14.87
CA THR A 116 16.17 -10.11 14.29
C THR A 116 15.70 -10.66 12.95
N THR A 117 14.40 -10.66 12.71
CA THR A 117 13.77 -11.08 11.46
C THR A 117 12.81 -9.98 10.99
N ASP A 118 12.92 -9.59 9.73
CA ASP A 118 11.95 -8.68 9.12
C ASP A 118 10.71 -9.47 8.68
N THR A 119 9.74 -9.56 9.58
CA THR A 119 8.44 -10.18 9.30
C THR A 119 7.52 -9.23 8.54
N ARG A 120 6.43 -9.76 7.96
CA ARG A 120 5.41 -8.93 7.31
C ARG A 120 4.82 -7.87 8.24
N LEU A 121 4.69 -8.19 9.53
CA LEU A 121 4.20 -7.28 10.56
C LEU A 121 5.23 -6.20 10.92
N VAL A 122 6.52 -6.53 10.97
CA VAL A 122 7.60 -5.55 11.11
C VAL A 122 7.61 -4.57 9.93
N SER A 123 7.49 -5.07 8.70
CA SER A 123 7.39 -4.21 7.51
C SER A 123 6.16 -3.31 7.54
N LEU A 124 5.02 -3.80 8.04
CA LEU A 124 3.83 -2.99 8.25
C LEU A 124 4.09 -1.87 9.27
N LEU A 125 4.68 -2.20 10.43
CA LEU A 125 5.02 -1.21 11.47
C LEU A 125 5.92 -0.09 10.93
N GLN A 126 7.00 -0.47 10.23
CA GLN A 126 7.91 0.47 9.59
C GLN A 126 7.17 1.38 8.59
N THR A 127 6.37 0.77 7.71
CA THR A 127 5.62 1.53 6.71
C THR A 127 4.63 2.49 7.37
N VAL A 128 3.92 2.07 8.42
CA VAL A 128 2.96 2.92 9.14
C VAL A 128 3.67 4.08 9.84
N ASP A 129 4.77 3.81 10.56
CA ASP A 129 5.55 4.85 11.25
C ASP A 129 6.08 5.90 10.26
N GLU A 130 6.70 5.43 9.17
CA GLU A 130 7.28 6.29 8.13
C GLU A 130 6.22 7.12 7.41
N GLN A 131 5.16 6.48 6.91
CA GLN A 131 4.14 7.19 6.12
C GLN A 131 3.33 8.15 6.98
N LEU A 132 2.91 7.75 8.17
CA LEU A 132 2.11 8.62 9.04
C LEU A 132 2.93 9.78 9.61
N THR A 133 4.18 9.55 10.01
CA THR A 133 5.06 10.64 10.46
C THR A 133 5.25 11.68 9.36
N ALA A 134 5.47 11.24 8.12
CA ALA A 134 5.61 12.15 6.99
C ALA A 134 4.31 12.90 6.66
N VAL A 135 3.14 12.25 6.77
CA VAL A 135 1.84 12.92 6.59
C VAL A 135 1.61 13.98 7.67
N LEU A 136 1.88 13.66 8.95
CA LEU A 136 1.77 14.61 10.06
C LEU A 136 2.65 15.84 9.82
N GLN A 137 3.90 15.63 9.41
CA GLN A 137 4.83 16.72 9.08
C GLN A 137 4.35 17.57 7.90
N HIS A 138 3.84 16.94 6.83
CA HIS A 138 3.31 17.66 5.67
C HIS A 138 2.09 18.53 6.02
N LEU A 139 1.30 18.09 6.99
CA LEU A 139 0.14 18.83 7.50
C LEU A 139 0.50 19.78 8.67
N ASP A 140 1.76 20.22 8.75
CA ASP A 140 2.30 21.13 9.77
C ASP A 140 2.03 20.68 11.22
N THR A 141 1.97 19.38 11.43
CA THR A 141 1.72 18.78 12.74
C THR A 141 3.00 18.16 13.29
N SER A 142 3.24 18.28 14.59
CA SER A 142 4.45 17.74 15.20
C SER A 142 4.49 16.21 15.09
N PRO A 143 5.69 15.62 14.88
CA PRO A 143 5.87 14.17 14.93
C PRO A 143 5.36 13.58 16.26
N PRO A 144 5.05 12.28 16.29
CA PRO A 144 4.76 11.57 17.53
C PRO A 144 5.93 11.68 18.52
N VAL A 145 5.65 11.92 19.80
CA VAL A 145 6.62 11.83 20.89
C VAL A 145 6.13 10.73 21.82
N VAL A 146 6.92 9.66 21.96
CA VAL A 146 6.44 8.42 22.59
C VAL A 146 7.31 7.88 23.72
N ASP A 147 8.32 8.64 24.17
CA ASP A 147 9.25 8.19 25.22
C ASP A 147 8.51 7.65 26.46
N ASP A 148 7.52 8.38 26.96
CA ASP A 148 6.74 7.99 28.14
C ASP A 148 5.94 6.69 27.91
N GLN A 149 5.42 6.49 26.70
CA GLN A 149 4.68 5.28 26.31
C GLN A 149 5.62 4.07 26.21
N VAL A 150 6.84 4.26 25.68
CA VAL A 150 7.85 3.20 25.63
C VAL A 150 8.27 2.80 27.04
N GLU A 151 8.54 3.78 27.92
CA GLU A 151 8.85 3.50 29.33
C GLU A 151 7.72 2.76 30.04
N ALA A 152 6.45 3.14 29.79
CA ALA A 152 5.30 2.45 30.37
C ALA A 152 5.23 0.96 29.96
N VAL A 153 5.52 0.65 28.70
CA VAL A 153 5.54 -0.74 28.21
C VAL A 153 6.73 -1.52 28.77
N LEU A 154 7.89 -0.88 28.93
CA LEU A 154 9.05 -1.51 29.57
C LEU A 154 8.80 -1.84 31.04
N ASP A 155 8.06 -0.97 31.75
CA ASP A 155 7.70 -1.17 33.15
C ASP A 155 6.62 -2.24 33.34
N ASP A 156 5.65 -2.31 32.43
CA ASP A 156 4.61 -3.35 32.39
C ASP A 156 4.51 -4.05 31.01
N PRO A 157 5.37 -5.04 30.73
CA PRO A 157 5.41 -5.73 29.44
C PRO A 157 4.13 -6.46 29.04
N ALA A 158 3.23 -6.73 30.00
CA ALA A 158 1.94 -7.36 29.70
C ALA A 158 1.06 -6.47 28.81
N THR A 159 1.28 -5.16 28.84
CA THR A 159 0.56 -4.17 28.00
C THR A 159 0.94 -4.23 26.52
N LEU A 160 2.01 -4.95 26.15
CA LEU A 160 2.41 -5.09 24.73
C LEU A 160 1.28 -5.67 23.87
N SER A 161 0.52 -6.63 24.39
CA SER A 161 -0.62 -7.22 23.68
C SER A 161 -1.69 -6.17 23.37
N ASP A 162 -2.03 -5.33 24.35
CA ASP A 162 -3.03 -4.27 24.18
C ASP A 162 -2.54 -3.22 23.18
N LEU A 163 -1.25 -2.89 23.22
CA LEU A 163 -0.63 -1.95 22.29
C LEU A 163 -0.64 -2.47 20.85
N VAL A 164 -0.34 -3.75 20.66
CA VAL A 164 -0.45 -4.43 19.35
C VAL A 164 -1.90 -4.43 18.87
N GLN A 165 -2.86 -4.74 19.75
CA GLN A 165 -4.28 -4.71 19.39
C GLN A 165 -4.75 -3.30 19.00
N GLN A 166 -4.30 -2.28 19.72
CA GLN A 166 -4.56 -0.88 19.42
C GLN A 166 -4.00 -0.50 18.05
N PHE A 167 -2.76 -0.90 17.75
CA PHE A 167 -2.13 -0.67 16.45
C PHE A 167 -2.95 -1.31 15.33
N LEU A 168 -3.24 -2.60 15.44
CA LEU A 168 -3.96 -3.36 14.41
C LEU A 168 -5.37 -2.82 14.16
N THR A 169 -6.07 -2.44 15.23
CA THR A 169 -7.40 -1.83 15.11
C THR A 169 -7.30 -0.45 14.48
N GLY A 170 -6.30 0.35 14.89
CA GLY A 170 -6.04 1.68 14.38
C GLY A 170 -5.73 1.69 12.88
N VAL A 171 -4.84 0.83 12.41
CA VAL A 171 -4.50 0.74 10.98
C VAL A 171 -5.70 0.34 10.13
N LEU A 172 -6.60 -0.51 10.64
CA LEU A 172 -7.85 -0.85 9.94
C LEU A 172 -8.79 0.36 9.83
N GLN A 173 -8.92 1.18 10.88
CA GLN A 173 -9.79 2.37 10.85
C GLN A 173 -9.36 3.42 9.82
N VAL A 174 -8.07 3.49 9.50
CA VAL A 174 -7.53 4.45 8.54
C VAL A 174 -7.46 3.91 7.11
N THR A 175 -7.99 2.71 6.84
CA THR A 175 -8.08 2.15 5.47
C THR A 175 -9.13 2.86 4.61
N ALA A 176 -9.04 2.70 3.29
CA ALA A 176 -10.01 3.22 2.32
C ALA A 176 -11.43 2.67 2.54
N ASN A 177 -11.57 1.52 3.19
CA ASN A 177 -12.86 0.92 3.54
C ASN A 177 -13.64 1.73 4.58
N ILE A 178 -12.94 2.51 5.41
CA ILE A 178 -13.52 3.16 6.59
C ILE A 178 -13.28 4.67 6.55
N SER A 179 -12.06 5.11 6.27
CA SER A 179 -11.67 6.52 6.29
C SER A 179 -12.00 7.21 4.97
N PRO A 180 -12.81 8.28 4.97
CA PRO A 180 -13.09 9.08 3.78
C PRO A 180 -11.85 9.72 3.14
N PHE A 181 -10.84 10.06 3.93
CA PHE A 181 -9.62 10.68 3.44
C PHE A 181 -8.74 9.66 2.72
N THR A 182 -8.59 8.46 3.29
CA THR A 182 -7.88 7.36 2.62
C THR A 182 -8.65 6.84 1.42
N PHE A 183 -9.98 6.81 1.48
CA PHE A 183 -10.82 6.51 0.32
C PHE A 183 -10.58 7.52 -0.80
N PHE A 184 -10.57 8.82 -0.49
CA PHE A 184 -10.24 9.85 -1.46
C PHE A 184 -8.83 9.68 -2.03
N ALA A 185 -7.83 9.38 -1.18
CA ALA A 185 -6.48 9.07 -1.65
C ALA A 185 -6.49 7.87 -2.62
N TYR A 186 -7.13 6.77 -2.24
CA TYR A 186 -7.18 5.55 -3.03
C TYR A 186 -7.86 5.76 -4.39
N THR A 187 -8.98 6.48 -4.42
CA THR A 187 -9.80 6.68 -5.64
C THR A 187 -9.29 7.75 -6.59
N THR A 188 -8.27 8.53 -6.21
CA THR A 188 -7.79 9.69 -7.01
C THR A 188 -6.39 9.50 -7.59
N GLN A 189 -5.92 8.26 -7.72
CA GLN A 189 -4.60 7.94 -8.24
C GLN A 189 -4.37 8.45 -9.68
N ALA A 190 -5.39 8.36 -10.53
CA ALA A 190 -5.32 8.74 -11.94
C ALA A 190 -6.73 9.02 -12.53
N VAL A 191 -7.34 10.15 -12.16
CA VAL A 191 -8.74 10.48 -12.52
C VAL A 191 -8.81 11.80 -13.30
N THR A 192 -9.72 11.91 -14.27
CA THR A 192 -9.94 13.17 -14.99
C THR A 192 -10.49 14.25 -14.07
N ALA A 193 -10.12 15.52 -14.31
CA ALA A 193 -10.65 16.65 -13.57
C ALA A 193 -12.18 16.68 -13.60
N ARG A 194 -12.76 16.40 -14.77
CA ARG A 194 -14.20 16.28 -14.98
C ARG A 194 -14.82 15.27 -14.02
N TYR A 195 -14.38 14.00 -14.07
CA TYR A 195 -14.95 12.95 -13.23
C TYR A 195 -14.74 13.25 -11.74
N LEU A 196 -13.58 13.79 -11.37
CA LEU A 196 -13.28 14.19 -10.01
C LEU A 196 -14.25 15.28 -9.50
N THR A 197 -14.58 16.27 -10.33
CA THR A 197 -15.56 17.32 -9.98
C THR A 197 -17.02 16.89 -10.10
N GLU A 198 -17.33 15.86 -10.89
CA GLU A 198 -18.65 15.22 -10.92
C GLU A 198 -18.87 14.38 -9.65
N ALA A 199 -17.86 13.60 -9.23
CA ALA A 199 -17.89 12.79 -8.01
C ALA A 199 -17.84 13.65 -6.74
N TYR A 200 -17.06 14.74 -6.75
CA TYR A 200 -16.95 15.69 -5.65
C TYR A 200 -17.27 17.12 -6.11
N PRO A 201 -18.55 17.48 -6.25
CA PRO A 201 -19.00 18.81 -6.71
C PRO A 201 -18.36 20.00 -5.97
N SER A 202 -18.01 19.83 -4.69
CA SER A 202 -17.35 20.88 -3.90
C SER A 202 -15.91 21.21 -4.34
N LEU A 203 -15.30 20.38 -5.21
CA LEU A 203 -14.01 20.65 -5.83
C LEU A 203 -14.11 21.60 -7.03
N HIS A 204 -15.32 21.90 -7.51
CA HIS A 204 -15.51 22.78 -8.64
C HIS A 204 -14.97 24.19 -8.33
N GLY A 205 -13.96 24.63 -9.09
CA GLY A 205 -13.26 25.89 -8.88
C GLY A 205 -12.20 25.91 -7.76
N SER A 206 -12.11 24.85 -6.94
CA SER A 206 -11.13 24.73 -5.84
C SER A 206 -10.13 23.59 -6.00
N LEU A 207 -10.25 22.79 -7.09
CA LEU A 207 -9.38 21.65 -7.35
C LEU A 207 -7.90 22.00 -7.30
N HIS A 208 -7.49 23.17 -7.80
CA HIS A 208 -6.09 23.60 -7.77
C HIS A 208 -5.58 23.84 -6.34
N ASP A 209 -6.41 24.44 -5.48
CA ASP A 209 -6.05 24.72 -4.10
C ASP A 209 -5.93 23.42 -3.29
N VAL A 210 -6.91 22.52 -3.46
CA VAL A 210 -6.87 21.19 -2.85
C VAL A 210 -5.68 20.40 -3.36
N ALA A 211 -5.39 20.45 -4.67
CA ALA A 211 -4.27 19.77 -5.28
C ALA A 211 -2.92 20.16 -4.65
N GLY A 212 -2.70 21.45 -4.39
CA GLY A 212 -1.51 21.93 -3.70
C GLY A 212 -1.40 21.43 -2.26
N LEU A 213 -2.52 21.37 -1.54
CA LEU A 213 -2.57 20.90 -0.15
C LEU A 213 -2.23 19.41 -0.02
N VAL A 214 -2.86 18.56 -0.83
CA VAL A 214 -2.85 17.11 -0.64
C VAL A 214 -1.86 16.38 -1.56
N GLY A 215 -1.26 17.10 -2.51
CA GLY A 215 -0.27 16.55 -3.44
C GLY A 215 -0.89 15.88 -4.67
N LEU A 216 -1.76 16.59 -5.39
CA LEU A 216 -2.20 16.20 -6.73
C LEU A 216 -1.41 16.97 -7.80
N GLN A 217 -1.07 16.28 -8.88
CA GLN A 217 -0.40 16.84 -10.06
C GLN A 217 -1.06 16.35 -11.34
N LYS A 218 -0.91 17.13 -12.41
CA LYS A 218 -1.33 16.72 -13.75
C LYS A 218 -0.43 15.58 -14.24
N ARG A 219 -1.01 14.41 -14.49
CA ARG A 219 -0.32 13.21 -15.04
C ARG A 219 -0.42 13.15 -16.55
N PHE A 220 -1.55 13.59 -17.10
CA PHE A 220 -1.79 13.60 -18.54
C PHE A 220 -2.67 14.80 -18.90
N VAL A 221 -2.23 15.58 -19.88
CA VAL A 221 -3.02 16.67 -20.46
C VAL A 221 -3.30 16.30 -21.92
N PRO A 222 -4.57 16.06 -22.30
CA PRO A 222 -4.88 15.71 -23.68
C PRO A 222 -4.59 16.89 -24.61
N ASP A 223 -3.98 16.60 -25.75
CA ASP A 223 -3.73 17.58 -26.81
C ASP A 223 -5.01 17.79 -27.62
N LEU A 224 -5.76 18.85 -27.27
CA LEU A 224 -7.03 19.24 -27.89
C LEU A 224 -6.96 20.71 -28.29
N GLU A 225 -7.65 21.08 -29.37
CA GLU A 225 -7.78 22.49 -29.79
C GLU A 225 -8.59 23.34 -28.80
N ASP A 226 -9.50 22.70 -28.05
CA ASP A 226 -10.36 23.33 -27.05
C ASP A 226 -9.68 23.23 -25.67
N GLU A 227 -9.11 24.34 -25.20
CA GLU A 227 -8.38 24.43 -23.94
C GLU A 227 -9.27 24.12 -22.72
N ASP A 228 -10.56 24.49 -22.74
CA ASP A 228 -11.49 24.23 -21.65
C ASP A 228 -11.76 22.72 -21.54
N ARG A 229 -11.99 22.06 -22.68
CA ARG A 229 -12.11 20.59 -22.71
C ARG A 229 -10.80 19.90 -22.34
N ALA A 230 -9.65 20.44 -22.74
CA ALA A 230 -8.37 19.88 -22.34
C ALA A 230 -8.17 19.92 -20.81
N ALA A 231 -8.63 21.01 -20.17
CA ALA A 231 -8.60 21.14 -18.72
C ALA A 231 -9.54 20.14 -18.02
N GLU A 232 -10.76 19.97 -18.52
CA GLU A 232 -11.73 18.99 -18.00
C GLU A 232 -11.21 17.55 -18.07
N TYR A 233 -10.54 17.17 -19.16
CA TYR A 233 -10.03 15.82 -19.37
C TYR A 233 -8.58 15.63 -18.96
N THR A 234 -7.96 16.63 -18.34
CA THR A 234 -6.66 16.46 -17.69
C THR A 234 -6.77 15.41 -16.61
N VAL A 235 -5.95 14.37 -16.67
CA VAL A 235 -5.85 13.34 -15.64
C VAL A 235 -4.94 13.86 -14.53
N TRP A 236 -5.48 13.90 -13.32
CA TRP A 236 -4.76 14.21 -12.11
C TRP A 236 -4.36 12.92 -11.41
N GLY A 237 -3.21 12.93 -10.76
CA GLY A 237 -2.76 11.84 -9.92
C GLY A 237 -1.84 12.35 -8.83
N HIS A 238 -1.37 11.45 -7.97
CA HIS A 238 -0.61 11.88 -6.80
C HIS A 238 0.81 12.32 -7.17
N THR A 239 1.35 13.30 -6.46
CA THR A 239 2.79 13.56 -6.35
C THR A 239 3.43 12.48 -5.49
N GLU A 240 4.66 12.05 -5.81
CA GLU A 240 5.34 10.92 -5.15
C GLU A 240 5.42 11.02 -3.61
N ASP A 241 5.60 12.24 -3.08
CA ASP A 241 5.73 12.49 -1.64
C ASP A 241 4.50 13.17 -1.01
N GLY A 242 3.42 13.34 -1.78
CA GLY A 242 2.20 14.01 -1.33
C GLY A 242 1.40 13.19 -0.32
N VAL A 243 0.53 13.86 0.45
CA VAL A 243 -0.34 13.23 1.46
C VAL A 243 -1.12 12.06 0.87
N LEU A 244 -1.71 12.22 -0.32
CA LEU A 244 -2.50 11.15 -0.94
C LEU A 244 -1.65 9.93 -1.32
N ALA A 245 -0.45 10.13 -1.87
CA ALA A 245 0.44 9.02 -2.20
C ALA A 245 0.84 8.21 -0.96
N ARG A 246 1.09 8.90 0.16
CA ARG A 246 1.45 8.26 1.43
C ARG A 246 0.29 7.47 2.02
N LEU A 247 -0.92 8.04 2.04
CA LEU A 247 -2.13 7.34 2.47
C LEU A 247 -2.45 6.14 1.57
N HIS A 248 -2.22 6.25 0.27
CA HIS A 248 -2.38 5.14 -0.66
C HIS A 248 -1.39 4.00 -0.36
N ARG A 249 -0.09 4.30 -0.18
CA ARG A 249 0.93 3.29 0.20
C ARG A 249 0.62 2.64 1.55
N LEU A 250 0.17 3.44 2.53
CA LEU A 250 -0.29 2.93 3.82
C LEU A 250 -1.41 1.90 3.63
N ASN A 251 -2.44 2.24 2.84
CA ASN A 251 -3.56 1.35 2.57
C ASN A 251 -3.10 0.04 1.90
N GLN A 252 -2.22 0.13 0.89
CA GLN A 252 -1.63 -1.05 0.24
C GLN A 252 -0.84 -1.93 1.22
N ALA A 253 -0.05 -1.34 2.12
CA ALA A 253 0.70 -2.09 3.10
C ALA A 253 -0.22 -2.83 4.09
N VAL A 254 -1.31 -2.19 4.51
CA VAL A 254 -2.34 -2.82 5.35
C VAL A 254 -2.97 -3.98 4.60
N TRP A 255 -3.53 -3.75 3.41
CA TRP A 255 -4.16 -4.80 2.59
C TRP A 255 -3.24 -6.00 2.38
N ALA A 256 -2.03 -5.74 1.91
CA ALA A 256 -1.09 -6.79 1.59
C ALA A 256 -0.51 -7.50 2.84
N THR A 257 -0.70 -6.96 4.06
CA THR A 257 -0.41 -7.66 5.32
C THR A 257 -1.60 -8.50 5.77
N PHE A 258 -2.81 -7.98 5.62
CA PHE A 258 -4.03 -8.70 5.99
C PHE A 258 -4.38 -9.80 4.99
N ASP A 259 -3.87 -9.78 3.77
CA ASP A 259 -4.03 -10.87 2.80
C ASP A 259 -2.94 -11.97 2.92
N ASP A 260 -1.79 -11.67 3.53
CA ASP A 260 -0.68 -12.61 3.67
C ASP A 260 -0.99 -13.77 4.62
N GLU A 261 -0.85 -15.02 4.17
CA GLU A 261 -1.22 -16.21 4.94
C GLU A 261 -0.45 -16.33 6.27
N ALA A 262 0.85 -16.02 6.27
CA ALA A 262 1.68 -16.10 7.47
C ALA A 262 1.29 -15.02 8.48
N ALA A 263 1.11 -13.78 8.04
CA ALA A 263 0.63 -12.68 8.88
C ALA A 263 -0.78 -12.97 9.42
N ARG A 264 -1.70 -13.48 8.59
CA ARG A 264 -3.07 -13.84 9.00
C ARG A 264 -3.09 -14.85 10.13
N SER A 265 -2.19 -15.83 10.13
CA SER A 265 -2.04 -16.79 11.24
C SER A 265 -1.75 -16.06 12.55
N THR A 266 -0.81 -15.12 12.55
CA THR A 266 -0.47 -14.32 13.73
C THR A 266 -1.60 -13.36 14.14
N LEU A 267 -2.27 -12.73 13.18
CA LEU A 267 -3.39 -11.82 13.42
C LEU A 267 -4.62 -12.52 14.04
N SER A 268 -4.78 -13.83 13.84
CA SER A 268 -5.88 -14.61 14.43
C SER A 268 -5.92 -14.60 15.96
N ARG A 269 -4.80 -14.22 16.60
CA ARG A 269 -4.72 -14.01 18.05
C ARG A 269 -5.51 -12.80 18.52
N PHE A 270 -5.67 -11.79 17.66
CA PHE A 270 -6.35 -10.53 17.97
C PHE A 270 -7.76 -10.44 17.37
N PHE A 271 -8.03 -11.25 16.34
CA PHE A 271 -9.29 -11.24 15.63
C PHE A 271 -9.90 -12.64 15.56
N SER A 272 -11.13 -12.79 16.05
CA SER A 272 -11.89 -14.04 15.91
C SER A 272 -12.14 -14.42 14.44
N ASN A 273 -12.20 -13.43 13.56
CA ASN A 273 -12.18 -13.58 12.12
C ASN A 273 -11.28 -12.47 11.55
N VAL A 274 -10.12 -12.84 11.03
CA VAL A 274 -9.15 -11.87 10.50
C VAL A 274 -9.77 -11.19 9.27
N PRO A 275 -9.98 -9.86 9.30
CA PRO A 275 -10.63 -9.15 8.20
C PRO A 275 -9.80 -9.26 6.92
N ASN A 276 -10.45 -9.11 5.77
CA ASN A 276 -9.78 -8.94 4.48
C ASN A 276 -10.27 -7.62 3.86
N PRO A 277 -9.68 -6.48 4.26
CA PRO A 277 -10.15 -5.17 3.80
C PRO A 277 -10.04 -5.00 2.28
N GLU A 278 -9.06 -5.62 1.63
CA GLU A 278 -8.92 -5.59 0.16
C GLU A 278 -10.08 -6.31 -0.53
N GLU A 279 -10.34 -7.56 -0.16
CA GLU A 279 -11.45 -8.34 -0.72
C GLU A 279 -12.81 -7.66 -0.46
N ASP A 280 -12.99 -7.11 0.75
CA ASP A 280 -14.20 -6.37 1.10
C ASP A 280 -14.36 -5.09 0.27
N PHE A 281 -13.27 -4.38 -0.01
CA PHE A 281 -13.29 -3.17 -0.84
C PHE A 281 -13.61 -3.52 -2.30
N THR A 282 -12.87 -4.47 -2.88
CA THR A 282 -13.04 -4.89 -4.27
C THR A 282 -14.46 -5.37 -4.53
N ARG A 283 -15.00 -6.20 -3.63
CA ARG A 283 -16.39 -6.65 -3.71
C ARG A 283 -17.40 -5.50 -3.68
N GLN A 284 -17.18 -4.48 -2.87
CA GLN A 284 -18.05 -3.30 -2.84
C GLN A 284 -17.94 -2.50 -4.13
N ALA A 285 -16.72 -2.25 -4.61
CA ALA A 285 -16.48 -1.53 -5.86
C ALA A 285 -17.15 -2.23 -7.06
N GLU A 286 -17.02 -3.55 -7.17
CA GLU A 286 -17.69 -4.33 -8.23
C GLU A 286 -19.22 -4.29 -8.14
N GLN A 287 -19.77 -4.28 -6.93
CA GLN A 287 -21.22 -4.15 -6.73
C GLN A 287 -21.74 -2.79 -7.17
N GLU A 288 -21.02 -1.70 -6.84
CA GLU A 288 -21.37 -0.35 -7.29
C GLU A 288 -21.33 -0.24 -8.82
N LEU A 289 -20.25 -0.74 -9.46
CA LEU A 289 -20.17 -0.78 -10.94
C LEU A 289 -21.30 -1.59 -11.57
N THR A 290 -21.65 -2.73 -10.97
CA THR A 290 -22.75 -3.57 -11.47
C THR A 290 -24.11 -2.90 -11.29
N ALA A 291 -24.31 -2.17 -10.19
CA ALA A 291 -25.57 -1.46 -9.92
C ALA A 291 -25.83 -0.33 -10.93
N ASP A 292 -24.77 0.26 -11.47
CA ASP A 292 -24.82 1.29 -12.51
C ASP A 292 -24.84 0.73 -13.95
N ASP A 293 -25.04 -0.59 -14.12
CA ASP A 293 -24.96 -1.30 -15.40
C ASP A 293 -23.63 -1.03 -16.15
N TRP A 294 -22.55 -0.76 -15.42
CA TRP A 294 -21.25 -0.45 -16.00
C TRP A 294 -20.50 -1.72 -16.41
N SER A 295 -19.88 -1.67 -17.60
CA SER A 295 -18.92 -2.66 -18.07
C SER A 295 -17.75 -1.97 -18.77
N TYR A 296 -16.58 -2.61 -18.76
CA TYR A 296 -15.44 -2.08 -19.52
C TYR A 296 -15.78 -2.01 -21.02
N PRO A 297 -15.31 -0.99 -21.78
CA PRO A 297 -15.66 -0.82 -23.18
C PRO A 297 -15.19 -1.95 -24.11
N ASP A 298 -16.10 -2.78 -24.61
CA ASP A 298 -15.80 -3.95 -25.47
C ASP A 298 -15.10 -3.62 -26.81
N TYR A 299 -15.15 -2.37 -27.26
CA TYR A 299 -14.57 -1.95 -28.54
C TYR A 299 -13.08 -1.59 -28.41
N ILE A 300 -12.54 -1.50 -27.19
CA ILE A 300 -11.11 -1.35 -26.93
C ILE A 300 -10.63 -2.56 -26.13
N PRO A 301 -9.53 -3.20 -26.53
CA PRO A 301 -8.97 -4.32 -25.78
C PRO A 301 -8.37 -3.84 -24.45
N ASP A 302 -8.60 -4.61 -23.39
CA ASP A 302 -7.92 -4.44 -22.10
C ASP A 302 -6.41 -4.45 -22.28
N CYS A 303 -5.73 -3.55 -21.56
CA CYS A 303 -4.29 -3.60 -21.51
C CYS A 303 -3.81 -4.66 -20.52
N ALA A 304 -2.67 -5.27 -20.80
CA ALA A 304 -2.04 -6.19 -19.87
C ALA A 304 -1.43 -5.44 -18.68
N HIS A 305 -1.55 -6.05 -17.50
CA HIS A 305 -0.84 -5.62 -16.29
C HIS A 305 0.67 -5.46 -16.55
N PRO A 306 1.36 -4.43 -16.03
CA PRO A 306 2.80 -4.20 -16.24
C PRO A 306 3.67 -5.41 -15.95
N ASP A 307 3.39 -6.10 -14.85
CA ASP A 307 4.18 -7.26 -14.40
C ASP A 307 3.92 -8.53 -15.22
N ARG A 308 2.94 -8.49 -16.13
CA ARG A 308 2.65 -9.63 -17.00
C ARG A 308 3.72 -9.73 -18.09
N VAL A 309 4.78 -10.47 -17.78
CA VAL A 309 5.78 -10.86 -18.77
C VAL A 309 5.24 -12.01 -19.62
N PRO A 310 5.16 -11.89 -20.95
CA PRO A 310 4.80 -13.02 -21.80
C PRO A 310 5.84 -14.12 -21.65
N THR A 311 5.44 -15.30 -21.18
CA THR A 311 6.37 -16.43 -21.01
C THR A 311 6.70 -17.07 -22.37
N SER A 312 7.99 -17.31 -22.63
CA SER A 312 8.50 -17.90 -23.87
C SER A 312 8.25 -19.41 -24.00
N THR A 313 7.45 -20.00 -23.11
CA THR A 313 7.34 -21.46 -22.94
C THR A 313 6.56 -22.17 -24.05
N ALA A 314 5.97 -21.43 -24.99
CA ALA A 314 5.39 -22.06 -26.17
C ALA A 314 6.47 -22.30 -27.24
N ASN A 315 6.92 -23.56 -27.32
CA ASN A 315 7.92 -24.12 -28.25
C ASN A 315 7.57 -24.01 -29.76
N SER A 316 6.60 -23.16 -30.14
CA SER A 316 6.20 -22.94 -31.54
C SER A 316 5.44 -21.63 -31.69
N THR A 317 5.96 -20.75 -32.56
CA THR A 317 5.34 -19.49 -33.02
C THR A 317 3.99 -19.70 -33.74
N ASN A 318 3.65 -20.95 -34.07
CA ASN A 318 2.39 -21.32 -34.71
C ASN A 318 1.32 -21.85 -33.76
N SER A 319 1.60 -21.98 -32.45
CA SER A 319 0.55 -22.38 -31.51
C SER A 319 -0.41 -21.21 -31.25
N SER A 320 -1.72 -21.49 -31.22
CA SER A 320 -2.74 -20.51 -30.87
C SER A 320 -2.57 -19.95 -29.45
N ARG A 321 -1.95 -20.74 -28.55
CA ARG A 321 -1.56 -20.30 -27.20
C ARG A 321 -0.42 -19.27 -27.22
N TYR A 322 0.61 -19.47 -28.06
CA TYR A 322 1.67 -18.48 -28.27
C TYR A 322 1.09 -17.16 -28.79
N ARG A 323 0.22 -17.22 -29.81
CA ARG A 323 -0.40 -16.01 -30.39
C ARG A 323 -1.33 -15.29 -29.40
N ARG A 324 -2.10 -16.00 -28.57
CA ARG A 324 -2.90 -15.38 -27.50
C ARG A 324 -2.04 -14.77 -26.38
N ASN A 325 -0.90 -15.37 -26.09
CA ASN A 325 0.06 -14.81 -25.12
C ASN A 325 0.87 -13.62 -25.68
N MET A 326 0.87 -13.43 -27.01
CA MET A 326 1.66 -12.43 -27.75
C MET A 326 0.75 -11.48 -28.55
N ASP A 327 -0.50 -11.31 -28.15
CA ASP A 327 -1.38 -10.22 -28.62
C ASP A 327 -1.88 -9.45 -27.38
N LEU A 328 -0.94 -9.17 -26.48
CA LEU A 328 -1.18 -8.38 -25.29
C LEU A 328 -1.07 -6.91 -25.68
N THR A 329 -2.20 -6.19 -25.58
CA THR A 329 -2.21 -4.74 -25.64
C THR A 329 -1.37 -4.21 -24.50
N LYS A 330 -0.25 -3.60 -24.83
CA LYS A 330 0.60 -2.91 -23.86
C LYS A 330 0.05 -1.52 -23.57
N ALA A 331 -0.39 -0.81 -24.61
CA ALA A 331 -0.85 0.57 -24.48
C ALA A 331 -1.73 0.98 -25.65
N LEU A 332 -2.52 2.03 -25.45
CA LEU A 332 -3.30 2.72 -26.47
C LEU A 332 -2.52 3.95 -26.91
N VAL A 333 -2.35 4.11 -28.22
CA VAL A 333 -1.64 5.25 -28.80
C VAL A 333 -2.58 6.44 -28.86
N VAL A 334 -2.15 7.60 -28.37
CA VAL A 334 -2.96 8.82 -28.40
C VAL A 334 -2.37 9.83 -29.39
N GLU A 335 -3.18 10.30 -30.33
CA GLU A 335 -2.81 11.29 -31.35
C GLU A 335 -3.96 12.28 -31.54
N ASN A 336 -3.72 13.58 -31.33
CA ASN A 336 -4.68 14.66 -31.61
C ASN A 336 -6.10 14.40 -31.04
N GLY A 337 -6.20 13.96 -29.79
CA GLY A 337 -7.48 13.66 -29.13
C GLY A 337 -8.18 12.38 -29.57
N VAL A 338 -7.54 11.53 -30.38
CA VAL A 338 -8.04 10.21 -30.76
C VAL A 338 -7.06 9.10 -30.41
N ILE A 339 -7.58 7.87 -30.38
CA ILE A 339 -6.84 6.63 -30.21
C ILE A 339 -6.90 5.86 -31.54
N PRO A 340 -5.95 6.06 -32.46
CA PRO A 340 -5.97 5.43 -33.77
C PRO A 340 -5.39 4.01 -33.77
N ALA A 341 -4.65 3.65 -32.72
CA ALA A 341 -3.89 2.41 -32.69
C ALA A 341 -3.64 1.93 -31.26
N ARG A 342 -3.13 0.69 -31.16
CA ARG A 342 -2.59 0.11 -29.94
C ARG A 342 -1.17 -0.40 -30.15
N GLU A 343 -0.37 -0.37 -29.10
CA GLU A 343 0.92 -1.05 -29.02
C GLU A 343 0.70 -2.46 -28.51
N VAL A 344 1.11 -3.46 -29.29
CA VAL A 344 1.02 -4.89 -28.93
C VAL A 344 2.41 -5.51 -28.81
N ILE A 345 2.56 -6.43 -27.86
CA ILE A 345 3.79 -7.23 -27.72
C ILE A 345 3.69 -8.40 -28.68
N THR A 346 4.51 -8.42 -29.74
CA THR A 346 4.41 -9.44 -30.81
C THR A 346 5.43 -10.57 -30.71
N ALA A 347 6.53 -10.35 -29.99
CA ALA A 347 7.52 -11.38 -29.69
C ALA A 347 8.29 -11.05 -28.41
N VAL A 348 8.73 -12.09 -27.70
CA VAL A 348 9.71 -11.99 -26.61
C VAL A 348 10.89 -12.88 -26.97
N ASN A 349 12.05 -12.26 -27.13
CA ASN A 349 13.33 -12.93 -27.35
C ASN A 349 14.12 -12.95 -26.04
N THR A 350 15.19 -13.75 -25.97
CA THR A 350 16.05 -13.87 -24.78
C THR A 350 16.65 -12.54 -24.29
N SER A 351 16.67 -11.49 -25.11
CA SER A 351 17.26 -10.19 -24.79
C SER A 351 16.38 -8.98 -25.11
N SER A 352 15.15 -9.16 -25.62
CA SER A 352 14.30 -8.04 -26.03
C SER A 352 12.82 -8.41 -26.17
N ILE A 353 11.95 -7.44 -25.88
CA ILE A 353 10.52 -7.49 -26.18
C ILE A 353 10.28 -6.68 -27.46
N VAL A 354 9.63 -7.29 -28.46
CA VAL A 354 9.32 -6.64 -29.73
C VAL A 354 7.91 -6.09 -29.70
N HIS A 355 7.83 -4.77 -29.78
CA HIS A 355 6.57 -4.02 -29.82
C HIS A 355 6.17 -3.70 -31.26
N ARG A 356 4.88 -3.74 -31.55
CA ARG A 356 4.33 -3.35 -32.85
C ARG A 356 3.10 -2.47 -32.66
N ARG A 357 3.00 -1.40 -33.45
CA ARG A 357 1.78 -0.62 -33.60
C ARG A 357 0.78 -1.41 -34.44
N GLN A 358 -0.44 -1.54 -33.94
CA GLN A 358 -1.58 -2.09 -34.67
C GLN A 358 -2.68 -1.04 -34.71
N ASP A 359 -2.96 -0.53 -35.91
CA ASP A 359 -4.01 0.46 -36.12
C ASP A 359 -5.40 -0.19 -35.95
N PHE A 360 -6.34 0.58 -35.42
CA PHE A 360 -7.75 0.19 -35.38
C PHE A 360 -8.41 0.45 -36.74
N ASP A 361 -9.46 -0.32 -37.05
CA ASP A 361 -10.26 -0.08 -38.26
C ASP A 361 -10.90 1.31 -38.26
N GLU A 362 -11.26 1.80 -37.06
CA GLU A 362 -11.77 3.15 -36.81
C GLU A 362 -11.07 3.73 -35.57
N SER A 363 -10.66 5.00 -35.65
CA SER A 363 -10.06 5.69 -34.51
C SER A 363 -11.11 5.96 -33.43
N VAL A 364 -10.75 5.74 -32.16
CA VAL A 364 -11.63 6.00 -31.02
C VAL A 364 -11.43 7.42 -30.51
N SER A 365 -12.49 8.11 -30.08
CA SER A 365 -12.37 9.38 -29.35
C SER A 365 -11.75 9.15 -27.98
N LEU A 366 -10.63 9.84 -27.68
CA LEU A 366 -9.99 9.76 -26.36
C LEU A 366 -10.94 10.16 -25.24
N LEU A 367 -11.72 11.22 -25.45
CA LEU A 367 -12.63 11.75 -24.44
C LEU A 367 -13.76 10.77 -24.13
N ARG A 368 -14.29 10.12 -25.18
CA ARG A 368 -15.28 9.05 -25.01
C ARG A 368 -14.70 7.89 -24.23
N TYR A 369 -13.48 7.47 -24.58
CA TYR A 369 -12.79 6.39 -23.88
C TYR A 369 -12.60 6.72 -22.39
N LEU A 370 -12.08 7.92 -22.08
CA LEU A 370 -11.91 8.36 -20.69
C LEU A 370 -13.25 8.38 -19.95
N ASP A 371 -14.31 8.98 -20.49
CA ASP A 371 -15.63 8.99 -19.84
C ASP A 371 -16.14 7.58 -19.50
N GLU A 372 -15.91 6.61 -20.38
CA GLU A 372 -16.39 5.24 -20.19
C GLU A 372 -15.51 4.42 -19.22
N VAL A 373 -14.19 4.65 -19.14
CA VAL A 373 -13.32 3.91 -18.21
C VAL A 373 -13.22 4.52 -16.81
N MET A 374 -13.47 5.82 -16.66
CA MET A 374 -13.26 6.52 -15.39
C MET A 374 -14.05 5.97 -14.21
N PRO A 375 -15.28 5.44 -14.32
CA PRO A 375 -15.95 4.81 -13.20
C PRO A 375 -15.14 3.64 -12.60
N GLY A 376 -14.63 2.74 -13.44
CA GLY A 376 -13.81 1.61 -13.01
C GLY A 376 -12.44 2.04 -12.48
N VAL A 377 -11.84 3.09 -13.06
CA VAL A 377 -10.56 3.65 -12.60
C VAL A 377 -10.72 4.36 -11.26
N PHE A 378 -11.79 5.16 -11.10
CA PHE A 378 -12.08 5.89 -9.87
C PHE A 378 -12.32 4.95 -8.70
N LEU A 379 -13.08 3.87 -8.90
CA LEU A 379 -13.31 2.87 -7.85
C LEU A 379 -12.09 1.95 -7.63
N GLY A 380 -10.99 2.15 -8.35
CA GLY A 380 -9.75 1.40 -8.19
C GLY A 380 -9.83 -0.07 -8.59
N VAL A 381 -10.82 -0.44 -9.41
CA VAL A 381 -10.92 -1.77 -10.06
C VAL A 381 -9.99 -1.83 -11.27
N TYR A 382 -9.73 -0.68 -11.89
CA TYR A 382 -8.79 -0.52 -12.99
C TYR A 382 -7.74 0.53 -12.66
N ASN A 383 -6.52 0.33 -13.13
CA ASN A 383 -5.44 1.31 -13.06
C ASN A 383 -5.31 2.06 -14.37
N PHE A 384 -5.08 3.38 -14.31
CA PHE A 384 -4.75 4.21 -15.47
C PHE A 384 -3.29 4.67 -15.37
N GLU A 385 -2.55 4.52 -16.45
CA GLU A 385 -1.17 5.00 -16.55
C GLU A 385 -0.88 5.66 -17.89
N THR A 386 0.04 6.62 -17.88
CA THR A 386 0.70 7.12 -19.07
C THR A 386 1.97 6.34 -19.33
N VAL A 387 2.21 5.98 -20.59
CA VAL A 387 3.41 5.26 -21.00
C VAL A 387 4.10 5.96 -22.16
N GLU A 388 5.42 5.96 -22.17
CA GLU A 388 6.19 6.41 -23.33
C GLU A 388 6.24 5.29 -24.37
N HIS A 389 5.80 5.57 -25.59
CA HIS A 389 5.90 4.61 -26.68
C HIS A 389 7.35 4.42 -27.12
N GLN A 390 7.77 3.16 -27.21
CA GLN A 390 9.09 2.79 -27.73
C GLN A 390 9.07 2.50 -29.24
N ALA A 391 7.89 2.45 -29.85
CA ALA A 391 7.71 2.14 -31.27
C ALA A 391 7.70 3.44 -32.10
N ASN A 392 8.90 3.95 -32.43
CA ASN A 392 9.26 4.96 -33.46
C ASN A 392 10.16 6.09 -32.94
N GLU A 393 10.83 6.80 -33.86
CA GLU A 393 11.77 7.91 -33.62
C GLU A 393 11.15 9.19 -33.00
N THR A 394 9.82 9.21 -32.79
CA THR A 394 9.13 10.32 -32.13
C THR A 394 8.41 9.77 -30.88
N PRO A 395 8.79 10.19 -29.66
CA PRO A 395 8.08 9.77 -28.46
C PRO A 395 6.64 10.27 -28.54
N GLN A 396 5.69 9.33 -28.59
CA GLN A 396 4.27 9.60 -28.45
C GLN A 396 3.84 9.15 -27.05
N THR A 397 2.96 9.92 -26.42
CA THR A 397 2.36 9.53 -25.14
C THR A 397 1.26 8.51 -25.39
N GLY A 398 1.40 7.34 -24.80
CA GLY A 398 0.36 6.34 -24.73
C GLY A 398 -0.38 6.39 -23.41
N VAL A 399 -1.59 5.83 -23.41
CA VAL A 399 -2.35 5.58 -22.18
C VAL A 399 -2.61 4.10 -22.04
N ARG A 400 -2.73 3.62 -20.81
CA ARG A 400 -2.96 2.23 -20.51
C ARG A 400 -4.00 2.12 -19.39
N VAL A 401 -5.02 1.30 -19.61
CA VAL A 401 -5.96 0.90 -18.56
C VAL A 401 -5.98 -0.62 -18.45
N TYR A 402 -5.78 -1.12 -17.24
CA TYR A 402 -5.68 -2.54 -16.94
C TYR A 402 -6.33 -2.84 -15.59
N HIS A 403 -6.81 -4.07 -15.41
CA HIS A 403 -7.38 -4.51 -14.14
C HIS A 403 -6.34 -4.38 -13.02
N ALA A 404 -6.75 -3.80 -11.90
CA ALA A 404 -5.91 -3.60 -10.74
C ALA A 404 -5.41 -4.91 -10.13
#